data_AF-A0A3B9Y0W6-F1
#
_entry.id   AF-A0A3B9Y0W6-F1
#
_cell.length_a   1.000
_cell.length_b   1.000
_cell.length_c   1.000
_cell.angle_alpha   90.00
_cell.angle_beta   90.00
_cell.angle_gamma   90.00
#
_symmetry.space_group_name_H-M   'P 1'
#
loop_
_entity.id
_entity.type
_entity.pdbx_description
1 polymer ?
#
loop_
_entity_poly.entity_id
_entity_poly.type
_entity_poly.pdbx_seq_one_letter_code
_entity_poly.pdbx_strand_id
1 'polypeptide(L)'
;AYREMYTPLQREINLLIRVLLFIALFLELLLVAASIVSFIPIVETVRMAMVIIGIVPNGLFLSISMAYALGAVRIVGKGALVQKFNAIESLSHVDVLCLDKTGTLTTNRLELASLYPYGIDKIALRALLGSYIAHTSSRNATSEAIGAACQEQTMRGLHVRQEIPFSSARKWSALVVDESTLRGVYVLGAPDVLRPFLVPDSNLGVFVAEETGRGLRVLLFARSPEPVQFQQLAGEARLPQGLIPLGAISLRDTLRPEARET
;
A
#
# COMPACT_ATOMS: atom_id res chain seq x y z
N ALA A 1 15.09 -6.51 -19.31
CA ALA A 1 14.30 -5.71 -20.27
C ALA A 1 12.83 -6.03 -20.08
N TYR A 2 11.98 -5.01 -19.99
CA TYR A 2 10.52 -5.21 -19.90
C TYR A 2 10.01 -5.82 -21.22
N ARG A 3 9.30 -6.95 -21.17
CA ARG A 3 8.67 -7.54 -22.36
C ARG A 3 7.34 -6.84 -22.60
N GLU A 4 7.21 -6.14 -23.72
CA GLU A 4 5.91 -5.67 -24.18
C GLU A 4 5.11 -6.88 -24.69
N MET A 5 4.01 -7.20 -24.00
CA MET A 5 3.08 -8.23 -24.45
C MET A 5 2.00 -7.58 -25.31
N TYR A 6 1.84 -8.10 -26.54
CA TYR A 6 0.71 -7.75 -27.38
C TYR A 6 -0.56 -8.33 -26.80
N THR A 7 -1.58 -7.49 -26.76
CA THR A 7 -2.96 -7.87 -26.42
C THR A 7 -3.59 -8.72 -27.52
N PRO A 8 -4.69 -9.45 -27.24
CA PRO A 8 -5.38 -10.27 -28.23
C PRO A 8 -5.71 -9.51 -29.53
N LEU A 9 -6.34 -8.34 -29.45
CA LEU A 9 -6.70 -7.51 -30.60
C LEU A 9 -5.46 -7.03 -31.35
N GLN A 10 -4.39 -6.66 -30.65
CA GLN A 10 -3.13 -6.29 -31.31
C GLN A 10 -2.53 -7.47 -32.11
N ARG A 11 -2.65 -8.70 -31.60
CA ARG A 11 -2.20 -9.89 -32.33
C ARG A 11 -3.06 -10.13 -33.57
N GLU A 12 -4.36 -9.98 -33.46
CA GLU A 12 -5.30 -10.12 -34.59
C GLU A 12 -5.06 -9.04 -35.66
N ILE A 13 -4.92 -7.78 -35.27
CA ILE A 13 -4.59 -6.68 -36.17
C ILE A 13 -3.25 -6.94 -36.87
N ASN A 14 -2.22 -7.35 -36.13
CA ASN A 14 -0.92 -7.66 -36.71
C ASN A 14 -0.97 -8.84 -37.69
N LEU A 15 -1.79 -9.85 -37.40
CA LEU A 15 -2.04 -10.95 -38.32
C LEU A 15 -2.72 -10.46 -39.60
N LEU A 16 -3.77 -9.65 -39.48
CA LEU A 16 -4.50 -9.08 -40.61
C LEU A 16 -3.57 -8.21 -41.48
N ILE A 17 -2.79 -7.32 -40.87
CA ILE A 17 -1.80 -6.49 -41.58
C ILE A 17 -0.80 -7.38 -42.31
N ARG A 18 -0.26 -8.42 -41.66
CA ARG A 18 0.72 -9.33 -42.27
C ARG A 18 0.13 -10.10 -43.45
N VAL A 19 -1.12 -10.55 -43.35
CA VAL A 19 -1.84 -11.23 -44.44
C VAL A 19 -2.07 -10.28 -45.61
N LEU A 20 -2.55 -9.05 -45.35
CA LEU A 20 -2.79 -8.06 -46.40
C LEU A 20 -1.49 -7.63 -47.10
N LEU A 21 -0.39 -7.46 -46.35
CA LEU A 21 0.92 -7.18 -46.92
C LEU A 21 1.43 -8.33 -47.80
N PHE A 22 1.21 -9.57 -47.37
CA PHE A 22 1.61 -10.74 -48.17
C PHE A 22 0.81 -10.82 -49.48
N ILE A 23 -0.51 -10.58 -49.42
CA ILE A 23 -1.37 -10.53 -50.61
C ILE A 23 -0.94 -9.39 -51.54
N ALA A 24 -0.71 -8.18 -51.01
CA ALA A 24 -0.27 -7.04 -51.80
C ALA A 24 1.06 -7.32 -52.52
N LEU A 25 2.06 -7.84 -51.80
CA LEU A 25 3.36 -8.22 -52.36
C LEU A 25 3.21 -9.29 -53.47
N PHE A 26 2.36 -10.28 -53.23
CA PHE A 26 2.09 -11.34 -54.21
C PHE A 26 1.44 -10.77 -55.48
N LEU A 27 0.45 -9.89 -55.35
CA LEU A 27 -0.20 -9.22 -56.48
C LEU A 27 0.77 -8.29 -57.24
N GLU A 28 1.64 -7.57 -56.52
CA GLU A 28 2.69 -6.75 -57.14
C GLU A 28 3.67 -7.60 -57.94
N LEU A 29 4.10 -8.75 -57.40
CA LEU A 29 4.99 -9.68 -58.12
C LEU A 29 4.34 -10.20 -59.40
N LEU A 30 3.06 -10.60 -59.33
CA LEU A 30 2.29 -11.03 -60.50
C LEU A 30 2.13 -9.92 -61.54
N LEU A 31 1.85 -8.69 -61.09
CA LEU A 31 1.73 -7.52 -61.97
C LEU A 31 3.04 -7.27 -62.72
N VAL A 32 4.18 -7.30 -62.02
CA VAL A 32 5.50 -7.11 -62.63
C VAL A 32 5.81 -8.22 -63.64
N ALA A 33 5.53 -9.49 -63.29
CA ALA A 33 5.72 -10.61 -64.20
C ALA A 33 4.85 -10.47 -65.47
N ALA A 34 3.56 -10.12 -65.30
CA ALA A 34 2.64 -9.90 -66.41
C ALA A 34 3.07 -8.72 -67.31
N SER A 35 3.56 -7.64 -66.70
CA SER A 35 4.08 -6.46 -67.41
C SER A 35 5.29 -6.80 -68.29
N ILE A 36 6.23 -7.60 -67.76
CA ILE A 36 7.40 -8.07 -68.52
C ILE A 36 6.97 -8.92 -69.72
N VAL A 37 6.09 -9.89 -69.52
CA VAL A 37 5.62 -10.80 -70.59
C VAL A 37 4.83 -10.05 -71.66
N SER A 38 4.08 -9.01 -71.27
CA SER A 38 3.19 -8.26 -72.15
C SER A 38 3.83 -6.98 -72.70
N PHE A 39 5.12 -6.74 -72.40
CA PHE A 39 5.88 -5.54 -72.79
C PHE A 39 5.17 -4.22 -72.46
N ILE A 40 4.54 -4.14 -71.29
CA ILE A 40 3.81 -2.94 -70.85
C ILE A 40 4.82 -1.84 -70.48
N PRO A 41 4.63 -0.58 -70.92
CA PRO A 41 5.48 0.53 -70.51
C PRO A 41 5.56 0.69 -68.99
N ILE A 42 6.74 1.05 -68.47
CA ILE A 42 6.98 1.15 -67.02
C ILE A 42 6.05 2.15 -66.33
N VAL A 43 5.72 3.25 -67.01
CA VAL A 43 4.81 4.29 -66.49
C VAL A 43 3.42 3.72 -66.23
N GLU A 44 2.92 2.86 -67.13
CA GLU A 44 1.60 2.23 -66.98
C GLU A 44 1.63 1.15 -65.91
N THR A 45 2.73 0.41 -65.81
CA THR A 45 2.96 -0.59 -64.74
C THR A 45 2.95 0.05 -63.36
N VAL A 46 3.63 1.19 -63.20
CA VAL A 46 3.61 1.97 -61.95
C VAL A 46 2.21 2.47 -61.62
N ARG A 47 1.46 2.94 -62.62
CA ARG A 47 0.07 3.37 -62.42
C ARG A 47 -0.82 2.23 -61.92
N MET A 48 -0.67 1.02 -62.47
CA MET A 48 -1.40 -0.17 -62.01
C MET A 48 -0.97 -0.57 -60.58
N ALA A 49 0.32 -0.50 -60.26
CA ALA A 49 0.84 -0.82 -58.93
C ALA A 49 0.28 0.10 -57.84
N MET A 50 0.07 1.39 -58.13
CA MET A 50 -0.53 2.34 -57.18
C MET A 50 -1.93 1.92 -56.71
N VAL A 51 -2.68 1.19 -57.54
CA VAL A 51 -4.01 0.66 -57.16
C VAL A 51 -3.87 -0.46 -56.13
N ILE A 52 -2.85 -1.31 -56.26
CA ILE A 52 -2.57 -2.44 -55.35
C ILE A 52 -2.12 -1.91 -53.98
N ILE A 53 -1.33 -0.84 -53.93
CA ILE A 53 -0.93 -0.17 -52.68
C ILE A 53 -2.16 0.31 -51.89
N GLY A 54 -3.26 0.64 -52.58
CA GLY A 54 -4.54 1.01 -51.97
C GLY A 54 -5.19 -0.08 -51.11
N ILE A 55 -4.73 -1.34 -51.20
CA ILE A 55 -5.20 -2.46 -50.35
C ILE A 55 -4.73 -2.29 -48.90
N VAL A 56 -3.66 -1.53 -48.65
CA VAL A 56 -3.17 -1.29 -47.28
C VAL A 56 -4.21 -0.48 -46.50
N PRO A 57 -4.71 -0.99 -45.35
CA PRO A 57 -5.86 -0.42 -44.67
C PRO A 57 -5.47 0.77 -43.79
N ASN A 58 -5.00 1.86 -44.41
CA ASN A 58 -4.54 3.06 -43.70
C ASN A 58 -5.63 3.67 -42.81
N GLY A 59 -6.89 3.62 -43.25
CA GLY A 59 -8.04 4.07 -42.46
C GLY A 59 -8.25 3.27 -41.19
N LEU A 60 -8.06 1.94 -41.23
CA LEU A 60 -8.19 1.07 -40.07
C LEU A 60 -7.19 1.44 -38.98
N PHE A 61 -5.92 1.68 -39.36
CA PHE A 61 -4.88 2.06 -38.41
C PHE A 61 -5.20 3.39 -37.69
N LEU A 62 -5.70 4.36 -38.44
CA LEU A 62 -6.14 5.64 -37.89
C LEU A 62 -7.33 5.45 -36.92
N SER A 63 -8.32 4.65 -37.31
CA SER A 63 -9.50 4.37 -36.47
C SER A 63 -9.14 3.69 -35.16
N ILE A 64 -8.22 2.71 -35.17
CA ILE A 64 -7.73 2.03 -33.96
C ILE A 64 -7.05 3.03 -33.02
N SER A 65 -6.17 3.88 -33.56
CA SER A 65 -5.45 4.90 -32.78
C SER A 65 -6.42 5.88 -32.13
N MET A 66 -7.43 6.33 -32.88
CA MET A 66 -8.48 7.21 -32.37
C MET A 66 -9.32 6.53 -31.28
N ALA A 67 -9.67 5.26 -31.46
CA ALA A 67 -10.43 4.49 -30.47
C ALA A 67 -9.66 4.36 -29.14
N TYR A 68 -8.35 4.05 -29.18
CA TYR A 68 -7.52 4.01 -27.98
C TYR A 68 -7.39 5.38 -27.32
N ALA A 69 -7.21 6.46 -28.09
CA ALA A 69 -7.14 7.81 -27.54
C ALA A 69 -8.44 8.19 -26.80
N LEU A 70 -9.60 7.94 -27.41
CA LEU A 70 -10.91 8.17 -26.78
C LEU A 70 -11.12 7.29 -25.54
N GLY A 71 -10.67 6.04 -25.59
CA GLY A 71 -10.67 5.13 -24.43
C GLY A 71 -9.84 5.67 -23.28
N ALA A 72 -8.63 6.18 -23.54
CA ALA A 72 -7.76 6.79 -22.55
C ALA A 72 -8.43 8.00 -21.90
N VAL A 73 -9.01 8.91 -22.70
CA VAL A 73 -9.72 10.10 -22.20
C VAL A 73 -10.88 9.71 -21.28
N ARG A 74 -11.66 8.67 -21.64
CA ARG A 74 -12.75 8.16 -20.80
C ARG A 74 -12.27 7.60 -19.46
N ILE A 75 -11.13 6.90 -19.45
CA ILE A 75 -10.54 6.32 -18.22
C ILE A 75 -9.96 7.44 -17.32
N VAL A 76 -9.33 8.46 -17.91
CA VAL A 76 -8.88 9.65 -17.16
C VAL A 76 -10.04 10.38 -16.50
N GLY A 77 -11.20 10.48 -17.18
CA GLY A 77 -12.42 11.03 -16.60
C GLY A 77 -12.94 10.26 -15.36
N LYS A 78 -12.46 9.04 -15.13
CA LYS A 78 -12.75 8.21 -13.94
C LYS A 78 -11.64 8.23 -12.89
N GLY A 79 -10.63 9.10 -13.04
CA GLY A 79 -9.53 9.25 -12.09
C GLY A 79 -8.37 8.25 -12.26
N ALA A 80 -8.31 7.53 -13.38
CA ALA A 80 -7.21 6.60 -13.68
C ALA A 80 -6.37 7.08 -14.88
N LEU A 81 -5.05 7.13 -14.72
CA LEU A 81 -4.13 7.52 -15.79
C LEU A 81 -3.66 6.31 -16.58
N VAL A 82 -3.97 6.27 -17.87
CA VAL A 82 -3.49 5.23 -18.79
C VAL A 82 -2.07 5.56 -19.23
N GLN A 83 -1.10 4.76 -18.80
CA GLN A 83 0.31 4.94 -19.19
C GLN A 83 0.68 4.23 -20.50
N LYS A 84 -0.12 3.24 -20.92
CA LYS A 84 0.11 2.46 -22.15
C LYS A 84 -1.20 2.21 -22.88
N PHE A 85 -1.22 2.38 -24.20
CA PHE A 85 -2.43 2.17 -25.01
C PHE A 85 -2.97 0.74 -24.91
N ASN A 86 -2.09 -0.26 -24.81
CA ASN A 86 -2.48 -1.66 -24.64
C ASN A 86 -3.16 -1.95 -23.29
N ALA A 87 -3.02 -1.09 -22.29
CA ALA A 87 -3.65 -1.27 -20.98
C ALA A 87 -5.18 -1.13 -21.07
N ILE A 88 -5.69 -0.36 -22.03
CA ILE A 88 -7.14 -0.16 -22.24
C ILE A 88 -7.81 -1.48 -22.57
N GLU A 89 -7.26 -2.20 -23.55
CA GLU A 89 -7.78 -3.51 -23.95
C GLU A 89 -7.42 -4.60 -22.95
N SER A 90 -6.24 -4.52 -22.32
CA SER A 90 -5.87 -5.47 -21.26
C SER A 90 -6.90 -5.44 -20.12
N LEU A 91 -7.35 -4.24 -19.73
CA LEU A 91 -8.33 -4.05 -18.66
C LEU A 91 -9.69 -4.68 -18.99
N SER A 92 -10.09 -4.75 -20.26
CA SER A 92 -11.35 -5.41 -20.66
C SER A 92 -11.28 -6.94 -20.63
N HIS A 93 -10.08 -7.50 -20.47
CA HIS A 93 -9.84 -8.95 -20.40
C HIS A 93 -9.32 -9.38 -19.01
N VAL A 94 -9.49 -8.55 -17.98
CA VAL A 94 -9.10 -8.92 -16.61
C VAL A 94 -10.18 -9.80 -16.00
N ASP A 95 -9.86 -11.07 -15.77
CA ASP A 95 -10.71 -12.01 -15.03
C ASP A 95 -10.37 -12.05 -13.53
N VAL A 96 -9.12 -11.76 -13.18
CA VAL A 96 -8.60 -11.83 -11.80
C VAL A 96 -7.87 -10.54 -11.47
N LEU A 97 -8.35 -9.86 -10.44
CA LEU A 97 -7.72 -8.64 -9.92
C LEU A 97 -6.95 -8.97 -8.64
N CYS A 98 -5.62 -9.06 -8.75
CA CYS A 98 -4.75 -9.20 -7.59
C CYS A 98 -4.52 -7.83 -6.95
N LEU A 99 -5.20 -7.55 -5.84
CA LEU A 99 -5.04 -6.31 -5.09
C LEU A 99 -4.02 -6.48 -3.97
N ASP A 100 -3.15 -5.50 -3.81
CA ASP A 100 -2.40 -5.36 -2.55
C ASP A 100 -3.35 -4.86 -1.45
N LYS A 101 -3.10 -5.20 -0.19
CA LYS A 101 -3.89 -4.68 0.93
C LYS A 101 -3.46 -3.26 1.26
N THR A 102 -2.18 -3.08 1.54
CA THR A 102 -1.63 -1.85 2.13
C THR A 102 -1.65 -0.74 1.09
N GLY A 103 -2.34 0.37 1.39
CA GLY A 103 -2.41 1.54 0.51
C GLY A 103 -3.34 1.41 -0.70
N THR A 104 -3.75 0.19 -1.07
CA THR A 104 -4.77 -0.06 -2.10
C THR A 104 -6.15 -0.26 -1.48
N LEU A 105 -6.35 -1.31 -0.67
CA LEU A 105 -7.63 -1.52 0.05
C LEU A 105 -7.74 -0.65 1.29
N THR A 106 -6.62 -0.37 1.94
CA THR A 106 -6.60 0.40 3.17
C THR A 106 -6.21 1.85 2.94
N THR A 107 -6.63 2.75 3.82
CA THR A 107 -6.26 4.17 3.76
C THR A 107 -4.87 4.43 4.35
N ASN A 108 -4.18 3.38 4.83
CA ASN A 108 -2.94 3.46 5.61
C ASN A 108 -3.09 4.35 6.85
N ARG A 109 -4.31 4.40 7.41
CA ARG A 109 -4.62 5.08 8.66
C ARG A 109 -5.06 4.05 9.69
N LEU A 110 -4.35 4.04 10.81
CA LEU A 110 -4.70 3.18 11.93
C LEU A 110 -5.81 3.82 12.76
N GLU A 111 -6.68 2.97 13.29
CA GLU A 111 -7.70 3.32 14.28
C GLU A 111 -7.54 2.44 15.51
N LEU A 112 -7.87 3.00 16.68
CA LEU A 112 -8.01 2.24 17.91
C LEU A 112 -9.22 1.30 17.82
N ALA A 113 -8.96 0.00 17.74
CA ALA A 113 -10.00 -1.03 17.69
C ALA A 113 -10.49 -1.41 19.08
N SER A 114 -9.57 -1.65 20.02
CA SER A 114 -9.91 -2.06 21.38
C SER A 114 -8.81 -1.68 22.38
N LEU A 115 -9.20 -1.54 23.65
CA LEU A 115 -8.30 -1.39 24.79
C LEU A 115 -8.68 -2.46 25.81
N TYR A 116 -7.70 -3.27 26.19
CA TYR A 116 -7.85 -4.31 27.20
C TYR A 116 -7.04 -3.93 28.44
N PRO A 117 -7.69 -3.50 29.53
CA PRO A 117 -6.99 -3.09 30.74
C PRO A 117 -6.49 -4.30 31.55
N TYR A 118 -5.37 -4.11 32.25
CA TYR A 118 -4.81 -5.09 33.17
C TYR A 118 -4.39 -4.40 34.47
N GLY A 119 -4.90 -4.86 35.61
CA GLY A 119 -4.57 -4.31 36.93
C GLY A 119 -5.06 -2.86 37.18
N ILE A 120 -5.69 -2.24 36.19
CA ILE A 120 -6.28 -0.90 36.24
C ILE A 120 -7.63 -0.90 35.54
N ASP A 121 -8.43 0.15 35.70
CA ASP A 121 -9.66 0.29 34.92
C ASP A 121 -9.38 0.83 33.49
N LYS A 122 -10.38 0.69 32.61
CA LYS A 122 -10.26 1.10 31.20
C LYS A 122 -10.13 2.62 31.03
N ILE A 123 -10.72 3.41 31.91
CA ILE A 123 -10.70 4.88 31.86
C ILE A 123 -9.30 5.38 32.24
N ALA A 124 -8.73 4.84 33.32
CA ALA A 124 -7.36 5.07 33.77
C ALA A 124 -6.35 4.65 32.70
N LEU A 125 -6.52 3.46 32.08
CA LEU A 125 -5.65 3.05 30.96
C LEU A 125 -5.69 4.07 29.82
N ARG A 126 -6.90 4.51 29.43
CA ARG A 126 -7.09 5.49 28.36
C ARG A 126 -6.45 6.84 28.70
N ALA A 127 -6.61 7.31 29.93
CA ALA A 127 -6.00 8.55 30.41
C ALA A 127 -4.47 8.47 30.39
N LEU A 128 -3.89 7.38 30.92
CA LEU A 128 -2.44 7.16 30.93
C LEU A 128 -1.86 7.06 29.51
N LEU A 129 -2.53 6.36 28.61
CA LEU A 129 -2.13 6.27 27.19
C LEU A 129 -2.21 7.63 26.50
N GLY A 130 -3.29 8.39 26.71
CA GLY A 130 -3.44 9.74 26.17
C GLY A 130 -2.32 10.66 26.65
N SER A 131 -2.03 10.64 27.95
CA SER A 131 -0.91 11.37 28.54
C SER A 131 0.44 10.92 28.01
N TYR A 132 0.69 9.62 27.87
CA TYR A 132 1.91 9.09 27.28
C TYR A 132 2.12 9.62 25.85
N ILE A 133 1.09 9.56 25.02
CA ILE A 133 1.15 10.03 23.62
C ILE A 133 1.27 11.56 23.53
N ALA A 134 0.66 12.31 24.43
CA ALA A 134 0.74 13.76 24.42
C ALA A 134 2.17 14.29 24.71
N HIS A 135 3.01 13.49 25.38
CA HIS A 135 4.36 13.88 25.79
C HIS A 135 5.48 13.09 25.08
N THR A 136 5.16 12.27 24.07
CA THR A 136 6.18 11.70 23.17
C THR A 136 6.46 12.66 22.00
N SER A 137 7.74 12.79 21.63
CA SER A 137 8.17 13.56 20.46
C SER A 137 7.97 12.81 19.15
N SER A 138 8.04 11.47 19.17
CA SER A 138 7.92 10.65 17.97
C SER A 138 6.46 10.47 17.55
N ARG A 139 6.08 11.06 16.41
CA ARG A 139 4.75 10.86 15.80
C ARG A 139 4.82 9.84 14.66
N ASN A 140 3.91 8.87 14.71
CA ASN A 140 3.67 7.88 13.67
C ASN A 140 2.18 7.52 13.66
N ALA A 141 1.75 6.73 12.65
CA ALA A 141 0.34 6.33 12.51
C ALA A 141 -0.24 5.65 13.77
N THR A 142 0.59 4.95 14.55
CA THR A 142 0.17 4.30 15.80
C THR A 142 -0.07 5.31 16.91
N SER A 143 0.89 6.21 17.17
CA SER A 143 0.73 7.25 18.18
C SER A 143 -0.42 8.20 17.85
N GLU A 144 -0.60 8.54 16.58
CA GLU A 144 -1.72 9.37 16.13
C GLU A 144 -3.08 8.71 16.37
N ALA A 145 -3.21 7.41 16.04
CA ALA A 145 -4.44 6.66 16.29
C ALA A 145 -4.79 6.57 17.79
N ILE A 146 -3.80 6.30 18.64
CA ILE A 146 -4.00 6.24 20.09
C ILE A 146 -4.33 7.64 20.64
N GLY A 147 -3.60 8.66 20.19
CA GLY A 147 -3.77 10.05 20.62
C GLY A 147 -5.16 10.60 20.27
N ALA A 148 -5.62 10.38 19.04
CA ALA A 148 -6.96 10.79 18.59
C ALA A 148 -8.06 10.12 19.42
N ALA A 149 -7.91 8.83 19.75
CA ALA A 149 -8.89 8.13 20.55
C ALA A 149 -8.86 8.56 22.04
N CYS A 150 -7.68 8.85 22.60
CA CYS A 150 -7.51 9.10 24.04
C CYS A 150 -7.43 10.59 24.42
N GLN A 151 -7.73 11.50 23.48
CA GLN A 151 -7.52 12.95 23.65
C GLN A 151 -8.31 13.55 24.82
N GLU A 152 -9.56 13.13 25.01
CA GLU A 152 -10.47 13.71 26.02
C GLU A 152 -10.04 13.46 27.47
N GLN A 153 -9.36 12.34 27.73
CA GLN A 153 -8.92 11.93 29.07
C GLN A 153 -7.43 12.22 29.32
N THR A 154 -6.79 13.00 28.46
CA THR A 154 -5.35 13.29 28.51
C THR A 154 -5.03 14.31 29.60
N MET A 155 -4.19 13.93 30.57
CA MET A 155 -3.58 14.90 31.50
C MET A 155 -2.46 15.64 30.77
N ARG A 156 -2.50 16.97 30.78
CA ARG A 156 -1.49 17.86 30.17
C ARG A 156 -0.52 18.39 31.22
N GLY A 157 0.71 18.66 30.80
CA GLY A 157 1.72 19.32 31.64
C GLY A 157 2.57 18.36 32.48
N LEU A 158 2.68 17.09 32.08
CA LEU A 158 3.57 16.13 32.73
C LEU A 158 5.03 16.51 32.48
N HIS A 159 5.82 16.62 33.55
CA HIS A 159 7.25 16.82 33.43
C HIS A 159 7.97 15.49 33.10
N VAL A 160 8.24 15.29 31.80
CA VAL A 160 9.05 14.15 31.32
C VAL A 160 10.52 14.41 31.59
N ARG A 161 11.13 13.59 32.46
CA ARG A 161 12.57 13.66 32.77
C ARG A 161 13.42 13.10 31.62
N GLN A 162 12.96 12.04 30.98
CA GLN A 162 13.66 11.39 29.87
C GLN A 162 12.67 10.71 28.94
N GLU A 163 12.89 10.84 27.64
CA GLU A 163 12.18 10.09 26.60
C GLU A 163 13.15 9.13 25.89
N ILE A 164 12.68 7.92 25.64
CA ILE A 164 13.27 7.00 24.64
C ILE A 164 12.29 6.93 23.46
N PRO A 165 12.58 7.60 22.33
CA PRO A 165 11.66 7.62 21.19
C PRO A 165 11.55 6.24 20.55
N PHE A 166 10.43 6.02 19.88
CA PHE A 166 10.20 4.77 19.15
C PHE A 166 11.24 4.59 18.04
N SER A 167 11.73 3.35 17.88
CA SER A 167 12.50 2.97 16.69
C SER A 167 12.05 1.60 16.20
N SER A 168 12.06 1.40 14.88
CA SER A 168 11.70 0.11 14.28
C SER A 168 12.63 -1.03 14.70
N ALA A 169 13.91 -0.73 14.99
CA ALA A 169 14.87 -1.72 15.48
C ALA A 169 14.51 -2.24 16.88
N ARG A 170 14.12 -1.35 17.80
CA ARG A 170 13.73 -1.72 19.17
C ARG A 170 12.28 -2.19 19.29
N LYS A 171 11.38 -1.68 18.45
CA LYS A 171 9.93 -1.87 18.53
C LYS A 171 9.26 -1.45 19.85
N TRP A 172 9.89 -0.55 20.61
CA TRP A 172 9.31 0.06 21.81
C TRP A 172 9.77 1.52 21.99
N SER A 173 9.03 2.27 22.79
CA SER A 173 9.37 3.60 23.31
C SER A 173 9.09 3.66 24.81
N ALA A 174 9.66 4.66 25.49
CA ALA A 174 9.41 4.87 26.91
C ALA A 174 9.46 6.33 27.32
N LEU A 175 8.77 6.66 28.41
CA LEU A 175 8.83 7.95 29.10
C LEU A 175 9.14 7.73 30.57
N VAL A 176 10.05 8.55 31.10
CA VAL A 176 10.38 8.61 32.53
C VAL A 176 9.76 9.86 33.12
N VAL A 177 8.90 9.68 34.13
CA VAL A 177 8.16 10.74 34.80
C VAL A 177 8.54 10.75 36.28
N ASP A 178 8.88 11.92 36.84
CA ASP A 178 9.30 12.06 38.26
C ASP A 178 8.24 12.76 39.15
N GLU A 179 7.11 13.19 38.58
CA GLU A 179 6.03 13.87 39.32
C GLU A 179 5.16 12.92 40.16
N SER A 180 4.75 13.40 41.34
CA SER A 180 4.28 12.60 42.49
C SER A 180 3.15 11.60 42.19
N THR A 181 2.16 11.94 41.37
CA THR A 181 1.00 11.04 41.11
C THR A 181 1.26 10.00 40.02
N LEU A 182 2.15 10.29 39.07
CA LEU A 182 2.43 9.44 37.90
C LEU A 182 3.88 8.98 37.83
N ARG A 183 4.63 9.11 38.92
CA ARG A 183 6.04 8.74 39.02
C ARG A 183 6.31 7.33 38.52
N GLY A 184 7.31 7.18 37.65
CA GLY A 184 7.72 5.89 37.12
C GLY A 184 8.17 5.94 35.67
N VAL A 185 8.41 4.76 35.11
CA VAL A 185 8.72 4.55 33.69
C VAL A 185 7.51 3.95 33.00
N TYR A 186 7.04 4.56 31.92
CA TYR A 186 5.98 4.02 31.07
C TYR A 186 6.59 3.53 29.77
N VAL A 187 6.20 2.34 29.34
CA VAL A 187 6.75 1.69 28.14
C VAL A 187 5.59 1.26 27.25
N LEU A 188 5.69 1.62 25.97
CA LEU A 188 4.78 1.17 24.92
C LEU A 188 5.59 0.38 23.88
N GLY A 189 5.18 -0.84 23.56
CA GLY A 189 5.90 -1.61 22.55
C GLY A 189 5.24 -2.90 22.11
N ALA A 190 5.94 -3.61 21.22
CA ALA A 190 5.44 -4.85 20.64
C ALA A 190 5.39 -5.99 21.69
N PRO A 191 4.36 -6.87 21.65
CA PRO A 191 4.20 -7.93 22.64
C PRO A 191 5.40 -8.89 22.73
N ASP A 192 6.00 -9.25 21.59
CA ASP A 192 7.19 -10.10 21.48
C ASP A 192 8.41 -9.50 22.19
N VAL A 193 8.51 -8.17 22.24
CA VAL A 193 9.65 -7.47 22.83
C VAL A 193 9.45 -7.19 24.32
N LEU A 194 8.23 -6.82 24.75
CA LEU A 194 7.97 -6.48 26.15
C LEU A 194 7.81 -7.72 27.03
N ARG A 195 7.28 -8.82 26.50
CA ARG A 195 6.93 -10.03 27.28
C ARG A 195 8.04 -10.58 28.18
N PRO A 196 9.33 -10.63 27.78
CA PRO A 196 10.41 -11.11 28.65
C PRO A 196 10.68 -10.22 29.87
N PHE A 197 10.22 -8.96 29.85
CA PHE A 197 10.45 -7.98 30.91
C PHE A 197 9.24 -7.79 31.83
N LEU A 198 8.09 -8.39 31.48
CA LEU A 198 6.86 -8.31 32.26
C LEU A 198 6.90 -9.24 33.47
N VAL A 199 6.13 -8.90 34.50
CA VAL A 199 5.86 -9.82 35.61
C VAL A 199 5.13 -11.09 35.12
N PRO A 200 5.43 -12.30 35.64
CA PRO A 200 5.02 -13.59 35.06
C PRO A 200 3.50 -13.86 34.99
N ASP A 201 2.68 -13.14 35.75
CA ASP A 201 1.26 -13.49 36.00
C ASP A 201 0.25 -12.78 35.07
N SER A 202 0.71 -12.29 33.91
CA SER A 202 -0.16 -11.53 33.02
C SER A 202 -0.98 -12.43 32.08
N ASN A 203 -2.29 -12.54 32.32
CA ASN A 203 -3.26 -13.18 31.39
C ASN A 203 -3.40 -12.49 30.01
N LEU A 204 -2.55 -11.50 29.71
CA LEU A 204 -2.51 -10.76 28.45
C LEU A 204 -2.15 -11.62 27.24
N GLY A 205 -1.47 -12.76 27.45
CA GLY A 205 -1.04 -13.64 26.36
C GLY A 205 -2.19 -14.17 25.50
N VAL A 206 -3.34 -14.49 26.10
CA VAL A 206 -4.52 -14.99 25.40
C VAL A 206 -5.14 -13.88 24.53
N PHE A 207 -5.39 -12.72 25.12
CA PHE A 207 -5.94 -11.56 24.41
C PHE A 207 -5.05 -11.13 23.24
N VAL A 208 -3.73 -11.08 23.45
CA VAL A 208 -2.77 -10.73 22.39
C VAL A 208 -2.84 -11.72 21.23
N ALA A 209 -2.94 -13.03 21.52
CA ALA A 209 -3.03 -14.06 20.50
C ALA A 209 -4.34 -13.96 19.70
N GLU A 210 -5.47 -13.76 20.38
CA GLU A 210 -6.78 -13.60 19.74
C GLU A 210 -6.82 -12.38 18.80
N GLU A 211 -6.41 -11.21 19.28
CA GLU A 211 -6.45 -9.99 18.49
C GLU A 211 -5.45 -10.03 17.32
N THR A 212 -4.28 -10.63 17.52
CA THR A 212 -3.32 -10.87 16.43
C THR A 212 -3.89 -11.84 15.39
N GLY A 213 -4.59 -12.89 15.83
CA GLY A 213 -5.31 -13.83 14.95
C GLY A 213 -6.41 -13.17 14.12
N ARG A 214 -7.01 -12.08 14.63
CA ARG A 214 -7.94 -11.22 13.89
C ARG A 214 -7.25 -10.26 12.91
N GLY A 215 -5.92 -10.33 12.79
CA GLY A 215 -5.13 -9.45 11.93
C GLY A 215 -4.99 -8.02 12.45
N LEU A 216 -5.25 -7.80 13.75
CA LEU A 216 -5.05 -6.51 14.39
C LEU A 216 -3.60 -6.33 14.81
N ARG A 217 -3.14 -5.09 14.78
CA ARG A 217 -1.84 -4.72 15.34
C ARG A 217 -2.00 -4.54 16.85
N VAL A 218 -1.33 -5.38 17.63
CA VAL A 218 -1.40 -5.35 19.09
C VAL A 218 -0.14 -4.73 19.68
N LEU A 219 -0.29 -3.87 20.68
CA LEU A 219 0.79 -3.31 21.50
C LEU A 219 0.52 -3.56 22.98
N LEU A 220 1.58 -3.65 23.78
CA LEU A 220 1.51 -3.69 25.24
C LEU A 220 1.94 -2.36 25.83
N PHE A 221 1.23 -1.95 26.87
CA PHE A 221 1.58 -0.79 27.68
C PHE A 221 1.85 -1.24 29.11
N ALA A 222 2.99 -0.85 29.64
CA ALA A 222 3.47 -1.30 30.95
C ALA A 222 4.15 -0.17 31.72
N ARG A 223 4.26 -0.33 33.03
CA ARG A 223 4.87 0.64 33.94
C ARG A 223 5.89 -0.03 34.88
N SER A 224 6.97 0.69 35.17
CA SER A 224 7.78 0.49 36.37
C SER A 224 7.48 1.60 37.39
N PRO A 225 7.20 1.30 38.67
CA PRO A 225 6.95 2.31 39.70
C PRO A 225 8.16 3.21 39.96
N GLU A 226 9.37 2.67 39.82
CA GLU A 226 10.60 3.42 40.05
C GLU A 226 11.00 4.16 38.78
N PRO A 227 11.25 5.49 38.84
CA PRO A 227 11.71 6.29 37.71
C PRO A 227 13.20 6.06 37.47
N VAL A 228 13.54 4.84 37.05
CA VAL A 228 14.91 4.45 36.73
C VAL A 228 15.34 5.18 35.46
N GLN A 229 16.49 5.84 35.51
CA GLN A 229 17.09 6.45 34.32
C GLN A 229 17.60 5.34 33.40
N PHE A 230 17.27 5.42 32.11
CA PHE A 230 17.73 4.43 31.15
C PHE A 230 19.25 4.53 30.98
N GLN A 231 19.97 3.47 31.37
CA GLN A 231 21.39 3.33 31.08
C GLN A 231 21.57 3.09 29.58
N GLN A 232 22.36 3.94 28.92
CA GLN A 232 22.76 3.76 27.52
C GLN A 232 24.09 3.02 27.49
N LEU A 233 24.06 1.74 27.13
CA LEU A 233 25.26 0.94 26.85
C LEU A 233 25.43 0.91 25.33
N ALA A 234 26.56 1.41 24.82
CA ALA A 234 26.83 1.55 23.39
C ALA A 234 25.75 2.35 22.60
N GLY A 235 25.05 3.28 23.26
CA GLY A 235 24.00 4.10 22.65
C GLY A 235 22.60 3.47 22.62
N GLU A 236 22.44 2.26 23.17
CA GLU A 236 21.13 1.58 23.24
C GLU A 236 20.57 1.58 24.66
N ALA A 237 19.33 2.05 24.80
CA ALA A 237 18.59 1.97 26.05
C ALA A 237 18.05 0.55 26.28
N ARG A 238 18.10 0.05 27.51
CA ARG A 238 17.57 -1.28 27.90
C ARG A 238 16.30 -1.16 28.73
N LEU A 239 15.34 -2.06 28.50
CA LEU A 239 14.12 -2.13 29.30
C LEU A 239 14.43 -2.56 30.75
N PRO A 240 13.80 -1.94 31.77
CA PRO A 240 13.88 -2.43 33.14
C PRO A 240 13.16 -3.78 33.27
N GLN A 241 13.62 -4.63 34.20
CA GLN A 241 12.91 -5.88 34.54
C GLN A 241 11.74 -5.60 35.48
N GLY A 242 10.77 -6.52 35.51
CA GLY A 242 9.63 -6.43 36.43
C GLY A 242 8.60 -5.37 36.01
N LEU A 243 8.49 -5.10 34.70
CA LEU A 243 7.47 -4.22 34.18
C LEU A 243 6.07 -4.76 34.53
N ILE A 244 5.27 -3.92 35.16
CA ILE A 244 3.88 -4.22 35.50
C ILE A 244 3.04 -3.85 34.27
N PRO A 245 2.40 -4.80 33.60
CA PRO A 245 1.54 -4.45 32.48
C PRO A 245 0.33 -3.64 32.96
N LEU A 246 -0.08 -2.66 32.17
CA LEU A 246 -1.26 -1.84 32.39
C LEU A 246 -2.40 -2.18 31.41
N GLY A 247 -2.05 -2.74 30.26
CA GLY A 247 -3.03 -3.23 29.28
C GLY A 247 -2.44 -3.51 27.91
N ALA A 248 -3.32 -3.98 27.03
CA ALA A 248 -3.05 -4.18 25.60
C ALA A 248 -3.91 -3.23 24.75
N ILE A 249 -3.34 -2.82 23.61
CA ILE A 249 -3.92 -1.88 22.66
C ILE A 249 -4.00 -2.57 21.32
N SER A 250 -5.20 -2.70 20.77
CA SER A 250 -5.41 -3.23 19.42
C SER A 250 -5.71 -2.10 18.45
N LEU A 251 -5.00 -2.08 17.34
CA LEU A 251 -5.14 -1.14 16.25
C LEU A 251 -5.56 -1.88 14.98
N ARG A 252 -6.46 -1.30 14.22
CA ARG A 252 -6.84 -1.80 12.88
C ARG A 252 -6.46 -0.80 11.83
N ASP A 253 -6.09 -1.29 10.65
CA ASP A 253 -6.01 -0.44 9.46
C ASP A 253 -7.42 -0.21 8.94
N THR A 254 -7.72 1.01 8.53
CA THR A 254 -9.03 1.39 8.02
C THR A 254 -9.13 1.06 6.54
N LEU A 255 -10.25 0.46 6.15
CA LEU A 255 -10.56 0.22 4.74
C LEU A 255 -10.99 1.53 4.09
N ARG A 256 -10.70 1.68 2.79
CA ARG A 256 -11.29 2.76 1.99
C ARG A 256 -12.82 2.60 1.99
N PRO A 257 -13.62 3.68 2.03
CA PRO A 257 -15.08 3.59 2.05
C PRO A 257 -15.61 2.77 0.86
N GLU A 258 -15.14 3.11 -0.34
CA GLU A 258 -15.45 2.41 -1.59
C GLU A 258 -14.92 0.96 -1.69
N ALA A 259 -13.97 0.52 -0.84
CA ALA A 259 -13.41 -0.83 -0.94
C ALA A 259 -14.40 -1.93 -0.54
N ARG A 260 -15.51 -1.60 0.14
CA ARG A 260 -16.56 -2.58 0.47
C ARG A 260 -17.61 -2.74 -0.63
N GLU A 261 -17.74 -1.73 -1.48
CA GLU A 261 -18.76 -1.68 -2.54
C GLU A 261 -18.22 -2.20 -3.88
N THR A 262 -16.90 -2.33 -4.00
CA THR A 262 -16.17 -2.78 -5.21
C THR A 262 -15.80 -4.25 -5.10
#